data_AF-A0AAW2CRR6-F1
#
_entry.id   AF-A0AAW2CRR6-F1
#
_cell.length_a   1.000
_cell.length_b   1.000
_cell.length_c   1.000
_cell.angle_alpha   90.00
_cell.angle_beta   90.00
_cell.angle_gamma   90.00
#
_symmetry.space_group_name_H-M   'P 1'
#
loop_
_entity.id
_entity.type
_entity.pdbx_description
1 polymer ?
#
loop_
_entity_poly.entity_id
_entity_poly.type
_entity_poly.pdbx_seq_one_letter_code
_entity_poly.pdbx_strand_id
1 'polypeptide(L)' 'MATLEKDKGPPHDKKYVSSVQIPTVDGILYMEGDEMSRVKEAQNSAASWIIRALQESNYL' A
#
# COMPACT_ATOMS: atom_id res chain seq x y z
N MET A 1 -1.76 -7.20 -6.46
CA MET A 1 -1.19 -6.18 -7.36
C MET A 1 -0.93 -4.92 -6.56
N ALA A 2 0.23 -4.27 -6.71
CA ALA A 2 0.53 -2.99 -6.07
C ALA A 2 0.38 -1.85 -7.08
N THR A 3 -0.28 -0.77 -6.68
CA THR A 3 -0.66 0.37 -7.54
C THR A 3 -0.25 1.68 -6.88
N LEU A 4 0.25 2.64 -7.67
CA LEU A 4 0.52 4.00 -7.18
C LEU A 4 -0.75 4.83 -7.36
N GLU A 5 -1.33 5.31 -6.27
CA GLU A 5 -2.63 5.99 -6.25
C GLU A 5 -2.51 7.50 -6.38
N LYS A 6 -1.48 8.09 -5.76
CA LYS A 6 -1.27 9.54 -5.75
C LYS A 6 0.17 9.84 -6.09
N ASP A 7 0.34 10.77 -7.01
CA ASP A 7 1.59 11.48 -7.28
C ASP A 7 1.25 12.98 -7.22
N LYS A 8 1.55 13.61 -6.08
CA LYS A 8 1.18 15.00 -5.78
C LYS A 8 2.40 15.79 -5.28
N GLY A 9 2.28 17.10 -5.31
CA GLY A 9 3.29 18.03 -4.79
C GLY A 9 4.28 18.52 -5.84
N PRO A 10 5.02 19.60 -5.51
CA PRO A 10 6.04 20.13 -6.39
C PRO A 10 7.21 19.13 -6.52
N PRO A 11 8.06 19.23 -7.57
CA PRO A 11 9.16 18.29 -7.77
C PRO A 11 10.12 18.13 -6.56
N HIS A 12 10.22 19.16 -5.71
CA HIS A 12 11.06 19.17 -4.52
C HIS A 12 10.36 18.69 -3.22
N ASP A 13 9.04 18.49 -3.24
CA ASP A 13 8.26 17.95 -2.12
C ASP A 13 7.19 16.99 -2.65
N LYS A 14 7.66 16.03 -3.43
CA LYS A 14 6.82 15.08 -4.13
C LYS A 14 6.32 14.02 -3.14
N LYS A 15 5.02 13.75 -3.16
CA LYS A 15 4.30 12.84 -2.26
C LYS A 15 3.67 11.72 -3.04
N TYR A 16 3.85 10.51 -2.53
CA TYR A 16 3.40 9.28 -3.15
C TYR A 16 2.55 8.48 -2.16
N VAL A 17 1.44 7.94 -2.65
CA VAL A 17 0.62 6.95 -1.92
C VAL A 17 0.46 5.74 -2.81
N SER A 18 0.58 4.55 -2.25
CA SER A 18 0.40 3.29 -2.96
C SER A 18 -0.67 2.44 -2.29
N SER A 19 -1.34 1.60 -3.06
CA SER A 19 -2.27 0.60 -2.58
C SER A 19 -1.82 -0.80 -2.98
N VAL A 20 -2.28 -1.82 -2.25
CA VAL A 20 -2.11 -3.23 -2.60
C VAL A 20 -3.46 -3.93 -2.54
N GLN A 21 -3.72 -4.74 -3.56
CA GLN A 21 -4.87 -5.63 -3.63
C GLN A 21 -4.42 -7.09 -3.66
N ILE A 22 -4.94 -7.92 -2.75
CA ILE A 22 -4.66 -9.35 -2.66
C ILE A 22 -5.98 -10.13 -2.65
N PRO A 23 -6.17 -11.11 -3.55
CA PRO A 23 -7.29 -12.04 -3.46
C PRO A 23 -7.12 -12.95 -2.22
N THR A 24 -8.17 -13.04 -1.40
CA THR A 24 -8.30 -13.96 -0.26
C THR A 24 -9.55 -14.84 -0.47
N VAL A 25 -9.77 -15.82 0.41
CA VAL A 25 -10.97 -16.68 0.35
C VAL A 25 -12.27 -15.91 0.55
N ASP A 26 -12.21 -14.74 1.19
CA ASP A 26 -13.35 -13.87 1.50
C ASP A 26 -13.53 -12.73 0.49
N GLY A 27 -12.72 -12.67 -0.57
CA GLY A 27 -12.82 -11.67 -1.64
C GLY A 27 -11.48 -11.02 -1.96
N ILE A 28 -11.47 -9.70 -2.13
CA ILE A 28 -10.24 -8.93 -2.39
C ILE A 28 -9.96 -8.06 -1.17
N LEU A 29 -8.82 -8.30 -0.52
CA LEU A 29 -8.31 -7.42 0.50
C LEU A 29 -7.57 -6.25 -0.17
N TYR A 30 -8.06 -5.04 0.08
CA TYR A 30 -7.46 -3.78 -0.37
C TYR A 30 -6.81 -3.07 0.82
N MET A 31 -5.61 -2.55 0.62
CA MET A 31 -4.91 -1.75 1.63
C MET A 31 -4.21 -0.55 0.99
N GLU A 32 -4.50 0.67 1.46
CA GLU A 32 -3.75 1.88 1.13
C GLU A 32 -2.61 2.06 2.14
N GLY A 33 -1.42 2.39 1.65
CA GLY A 33 -0.27 2.74 2.46
C GLY A 33 -0.21 4.22 2.79
N ASP A 34 0.76 4.59 3.63
CA ASP A 34 0.99 5.96 4.05
C ASP A 34 1.57 6.83 2.92
N GLU A 35 1.38 8.14 3.04
CA GLU A 35 2.02 9.12 2.18
C GLU A 35 3.52 9.17 2.44
N MET A 36 4.31 8.97 1.39
CA MET A 36 5.77 8.91 1.45
C MET A 36 6.40 9.78 0.38
N SER A 37 7.63 10.24 0.64
CA SER A 37 8.38 11.06 -0.31
C SER A 37 8.98 10.25 -1.46
N ARG A 38 8.92 8.91 -1.39
CA ARG A 38 9.43 7.98 -2.40
C ARG A 38 8.41 6.89 -2.72
N VAL A 39 8.27 6.56 -4.01
CA VAL A 39 7.38 5.49 -4.50
C VAL A 39 7.65 4.16 -3.79
N LYS A 40 8.92 3.77 -3.64
CA LYS A 40 9.29 2.52 -2.98
C LYS A 40 8.85 2.48 -1.51
N GLU A 41 8.93 3.60 -0.80
CA GLU A 41 8.48 3.70 0.59
C GLU A 41 6.95 3.64 0.68
N ALA A 42 6.23 4.28 -0.23
CA ALA A 42 4.77 4.18 -0.32
C ALA A 42 4.32 2.73 -0.57
N GLN A 43 4.97 2.04 -1.51
CA GLN A 43 4.70 0.63 -1.80
C GLN A 43 5.01 -0.27 -0.61
N ASN A 44 6.16 -0.06 0.05
CA ASN A 44 6.56 -0.81 1.23
C ASN A 44 5.58 -0.59 2.39
N SER A 45 5.09 0.64 2.59
CA SER A 45 4.07 0.93 3.61
C SER A 45 2.79 0.13 3.33
N ALA A 46 2.25 0.21 2.12
CA ALA A 46 1.05 -0.54 1.73
C ALA A 46 1.23 -2.07 1.88
N ALA A 47 2.40 -2.58 1.50
CA ALA A 47 2.75 -4.00 1.67
C ALA A 47 2.89 -4.41 3.15
N SER A 48 3.47 -3.56 3.99
CA SER A 48 3.60 -3.82 5.43
C SER A 48 2.22 -3.90 6.10
N TRP A 49 1.32 -2.98 5.74
CA TRP A 49 -0.04 -2.94 6.25
C TRP A 49 -0.83 -4.19 5.85
N ILE A 50 -0.73 -4.62 4.59
CA ILE A 50 -1.47 -5.81 4.14
C ILE A 50 -0.92 -7.11 4.73
N ILE A 51 0.41 -7.24 4.87
CA ILE A 51 1.01 -8.43 5.53
C ILE A 51 0.52 -8.54 6.96
N ARG A 52 0.51 -7.41 7.69
CA ARG A 52 0.00 -7.38 9.06
C ARG A 52 -1.48 -7.76 9.13
N ALA A 53 -2.32 -7.19 8.26
CA ALA A 53 -3.74 -7.53 8.21
C ALA A 53 -3.98 -9.02 7.93
N LEU A 54 -3.18 -9.62 7.04
CA LEU A 54 -3.24 -11.04 6.72
C LEU A 54 -2.83 -11.91 7.92
N GLN A 55 -1.79 -11.54 8.67
CA GLN A 55 -1.37 -12.23 9.89
C GLN A 55 -2.43 -12.14 10.99
N GLU A 56 -3.00 -10.96 11.21
CA GLU A 56 -4.07 -10.73 12.20
C GLU A 56 -5.36 -11.48 11.85
N SER A 57 -5.61 -11.70 10.56
CA SER A 57 -6.75 -12.48 10.05
C SER A 57 -6.42 -13.97 9.87
N ASN A 58 -5.21 -14.40 10.26
CA ASN A 58 -4.76 -15.79 10.20
C ASN A 58 -4.75 -16.40 8.77
N TYR A 59 -4.51 -15.57 7.76
CA TYR A 59 -4.26 -16.00 6.37
C TYR A 59 -2.77 -16.28 6.09
N LEU A 60 -1.87 -15.85 6.97
CA LEU A 60 -0.41 -16.04 6.94
C LEU A 60 0.07 -16.47 8.33
#